data_AF-A0A497BLP8-F1
#
_entry.id   AF-A0A497BLP8-F1
#
_cell.length_a   1.000
_cell.length_b   1.000
_cell.length_c   1.000
_cell.angle_alpha   90.00
_cell.angle_beta   90.00
_cell.angle_gamma   90.00
#
_symmetry.space_group_name_H-M   'P 1'
#
loop_
_entity.id
_entity.type
_entity.pdbx_description
1 polymer ?
#
loop_
_entity_poly.entity_id
_entity_poly.type
_entity_poly.pdbx_seq_one_letter_code
_entity_poly.pdbx_strand_id
1 'polypeptide(L)'
;MTKITHIVKRTGAVVPFNQERITNAIYRAAVAVGGRDRSIAEQLSGQVVAVLEEKTPPGHTPTIEEIQDTVEKVLIENGRAKTAKAYILYRDERARQRQERAQRSLHLSENVPWRKLWEVLNWSVDHDLHTVER
;
A
#
# COMPACT_ATOMS: atom_id res chain seq x y z
N MET A 1 19.67 -16.68 3.63
CA MET A 1 18.20 -16.82 3.52
C MET A 1 17.59 -15.77 4.43
N THR A 2 16.62 -15.00 3.93
CA THR A 2 16.03 -13.91 4.71
C THR A 2 15.16 -14.47 5.84
N LYS A 3 15.33 -13.96 7.06
CA LYS A 3 14.56 -14.38 8.25
C LYS A 3 13.10 -13.93 8.19
N ILE A 4 12.82 -12.88 7.43
CA ILE A 4 11.47 -12.30 7.31
C ILE A 4 10.70 -13.03 6.20
N THR A 5 9.61 -13.69 6.58
CA THR A 5 8.76 -14.45 5.65
C THR A 5 7.46 -13.72 5.29
N HIS A 6 6.96 -12.88 6.19
CA HIS A 6 5.68 -12.20 6.05
C HIS A 6 5.77 -10.74 6.48
N ILE A 7 4.81 -9.93 6.01
CA ILE A 7 4.66 -8.52 6.37
C ILE A 7 3.18 -8.20 6.65
N VAL A 8 2.95 -7.26 7.56
CA VAL A 8 1.61 -6.75 7.87
C VAL A 8 1.34 -5.50 7.04
N LYS A 9 0.32 -5.54 6.17
CA LYS A 9 -0.16 -4.35 5.44
C LYS A 9 -0.89 -3.39 6.38
N ARG A 10 -1.08 -2.13 5.96
CA ARG A 10 -1.89 -1.13 6.69
C ARG A 10 -3.31 -1.58 7.01
N THR A 11 -3.88 -2.47 6.21
CA THR A 11 -5.23 -3.03 6.42
C THR A 11 -5.25 -4.15 7.47
N GLY A 12 -4.11 -4.49 8.08
CA GLY A 12 -3.94 -5.65 8.96
C GLY A 12 -3.69 -6.97 8.22
N ALA A 13 -3.79 -6.99 6.89
CA ALA A 13 -3.60 -8.22 6.11
C ALA A 13 -2.13 -8.65 6.10
N VAL A 14 -1.88 -9.92 6.44
CA VAL A 14 -0.56 -10.55 6.38
C VAL A 14 -0.31 -11.03 4.95
N VAL A 15 0.82 -10.64 4.36
CA VAL A 15 1.22 -11.07 3.01
C VAL A 15 2.67 -11.55 2.98
N PRO A 16 3.06 -12.37 1.99
CA PRO A 16 4.43 -12.83 1.86
C PRO A 16 5.41 -11.66 1.67
N PHE A 17 6.56 -11.74 2.34
CA PHE A 17 7.65 -10.81 2.12
C PHE A 17 8.26 -11.02 0.74
N ASN A 18 8.43 -9.95 -0.02
CA ASN A 18 9.11 -9.98 -1.31
C ASN A 18 10.04 -8.78 -1.42
N GLN A 19 11.35 -9.03 -1.36
CA GLN A 19 12.41 -8.03 -1.47
C GLN A 19 12.35 -7.26 -2.80
N GLU A 20 11.94 -7.91 -3.89
CA GLU A 20 11.86 -7.29 -5.21
C GLU A 20 10.92 -6.07 -5.22
N ARG A 21 9.88 -6.08 -4.37
CA ARG A 21 8.98 -4.93 -4.22
C ARG A 21 9.71 -3.72 -3.62
N ILE A 22 10.65 -3.94 -2.72
CA ILE A 22 11.49 -2.89 -2.13
C ILE A 22 12.47 -2.38 -3.20
N THR A 23 13.16 -3.29 -3.89
CA THR A 23 14.06 -2.95 -5.01
C THR A 23 13.38 -2.08 -6.04
N ASN A 24 12.18 -2.49 -6.50
CA ASN A 24 11.41 -1.73 -7.48
C ASN A 24 10.97 -0.36 -6.96
N ALA A 25 10.62 -0.25 -5.68
CA ALA A 25 10.24 1.02 -5.08
C ALA A 25 11.44 2.00 -5.00
N ILE A 26 12.60 1.51 -4.56
CA ILE A 26 13.85 2.27 -4.53
C ILE A 26 14.26 2.68 -5.95
N TYR A 27 14.20 1.74 -6.90
CA TYR A 27 14.53 2.01 -8.30
C TYR A 27 13.66 3.10 -8.90
N ARG A 28 12.34 3.07 -8.67
CA ARG A 28 11.43 4.12 -9.16
C ARG A 28 11.75 5.50 -8.56
N ALA A 29 12.11 5.55 -7.27
CA ALA A 29 12.56 6.79 -6.65
C ALA A 29 13.90 7.28 -7.23
N ALA A 30 14.82 6.37 -7.53
CA ALA A 30 16.09 6.69 -8.18
C ALA A 30 15.87 7.25 -9.60
N VAL A 31 14.97 6.64 -10.38
CA VAL A 31 14.59 7.11 -11.72
C VAL A 31 13.98 8.50 -11.69
N ALA A 32 13.13 8.80 -10.69
CA ALA A 32 12.53 10.12 -10.53
C ALA A 32 13.56 11.24 -10.30
N VAL A 33 14.75 10.92 -9.78
CA VAL A 33 15.85 11.89 -9.59
C VAL A 33 16.94 11.81 -10.66
N GLY A 34 16.72 11.01 -11.71
CA GLY A 34 17.65 10.87 -12.85
C GLY A 34 18.65 9.73 -12.76
N GLY A 35 18.59 8.88 -11.72
CA GLY A 35 19.39 7.66 -11.61
C GLY A 35 18.79 6.49 -12.39
N ARG A 36 19.60 5.67 -13.07
CA ARG A 36 19.10 4.54 -13.88
C ARG A 36 19.68 3.17 -13.50
N ASP A 37 20.52 3.12 -12.48
CA ASP A 37 21.19 1.88 -12.08
C ASP A 37 20.32 1.03 -11.16
N ARG A 38 19.81 -0.07 -11.72
CA ARG A 38 19.05 -1.08 -10.96
C ARG A 38 19.93 -1.83 -9.95
N SER A 39 21.20 -2.06 -10.29
CA SER A 39 22.18 -2.72 -9.41
C SER A 39 22.32 -2.00 -8.05
N ILE A 40 22.33 -0.66 -8.08
CA ILE A 40 22.35 0.15 -6.86
C ILE A 40 21.08 -0.04 -6.03
N ALA A 41 19.91 -0.11 -6.68
CA ALA A 41 18.65 -0.36 -5.97
C ALA A 41 18.63 -1.75 -5.34
N GLU A 42 19.23 -2.76 -6.00
CA GLU A 42 19.37 -4.12 -5.46
C GLU A 42 20.30 -4.13 -4.24
N GLN A 43 21.46 -3.47 -4.31
CA GLN A 43 22.37 -3.32 -3.16
C GLN A 43 21.68 -2.66 -1.96
N LEU A 44 20.99 -1.53 -2.19
CA LEU A 44 20.25 -0.82 -1.15
C LEU A 44 19.11 -1.69 -0.57
N SER A 45 18.42 -2.45 -1.42
CA SER A 45 17.38 -3.37 -0.95
C SER A 45 17.95 -4.44 -0.01
N GLY A 46 19.15 -4.95 -0.30
CA GLY A 46 19.84 -5.91 0.56
C GLY A 46 20.20 -5.31 1.93
N GLN A 47 20.66 -4.06 1.94
CA GLN A 47 20.92 -3.34 3.20
C GLN A 47 19.64 -3.10 4.00
N VAL A 48 18.54 -2.73 3.35
CA VAL A 48 17.23 -2.57 4.01
C VAL A 48 16.81 -3.87 4.67
N VAL A 49 16.95 -5.00 3.98
CA VAL A 49 16.65 -6.32 4.54
C VAL A 49 17.52 -6.62 5.75
N ALA A 50 18.83 -6.37 5.67
CA ALA A 50 19.73 -6.59 6.80
C ALA A 50 19.33 -5.75 8.03
N VAL A 51 19.03 -4.46 7.85
CA VAL A 51 18.59 -3.57 8.94
C VAL A 51 17.23 -4.00 9.49
N LEU A 52 16.31 -4.46 8.63
CA LEU A 52 15.02 -4.99 9.08
C LEU A 52 15.20 -6.26 9.91
N GLU A 53 16.08 -7.17 9.51
CA GLU A 53 16.36 -8.40 10.26
C GLU A 53 17.01 -8.13 11.62
N GLU A 54 17.85 -7.09 11.71
CA GLU A 54 18.46 -6.67 12.96
C GLU A 54 17.45 -6.00 13.90
N LYS A 55 16.57 -5.15 13.34
CA LYS A 55 15.55 -4.43 14.12
C LYS A 55 14.36 -5.29 14.54
N THR A 56 14.03 -6.32 13.77
CA THR A 56 12.84 -7.13 14.01
C THR A 56 13.13 -8.18 15.08
N PRO A 57 12.54 -8.09 16.29
CA PRO A 57 12.76 -9.09 17.32
C PRO A 57 12.16 -10.45 16.92
N PRO A 58 12.63 -11.56 17.52
CA PRO A 58 12.11 -12.89 17.25
C PRO A 58 10.59 -12.94 17.50
N GLY A 59 9.82 -13.35 16.50
CA GLY A 59 8.36 -13.45 16.58
C GLY A 59 7.57 -12.19 16.20
N HIS A 60 8.24 -11.08 15.87
CA HIS A 60 7.59 -9.89 15.32
C HIS A 60 7.49 -9.98 13.79
N THR A 61 6.34 -9.61 13.24
CA THR A 61 6.14 -9.50 11.80
C THR A 61 6.17 -8.02 11.42
N PRO A 62 7.14 -7.57 10.62
CA PRO A 62 7.28 -6.15 10.33
C PRO A 62 6.08 -5.65 9.52
N THR A 63 5.64 -4.46 9.89
CA THR A 63 4.60 -3.71 9.19
C THR A 63 5.16 -3.03 7.96
N ILE A 64 4.27 -2.70 7.01
CA ILE A 64 4.68 -2.00 5.81
C ILE A 64 5.22 -0.59 6.07
N GLU A 65 4.86 0.04 7.19
CA GLU A 65 5.40 1.34 7.59
C GLU A 65 6.82 1.21 8.13
N GLU A 66 7.11 0.22 8.98
CA GLU A 66 8.47 -0.04 9.48
C GLU A 66 9.46 -0.33 8.33
N ILE A 67 9.00 -1.01 7.28
CA ILE A 67 9.77 -1.22 6.05
C ILE A 67 10.04 0.10 5.34
N GLN A 68 9.02 0.96 5.21
CA GLN A 68 9.17 2.26 4.55
C GLN A 68 10.15 3.16 5.31
N ASP A 69 10.04 3.23 6.63
CA ASP A 69 10.93 4.03 7.47
C ASP A 69 12.38 3.50 7.41
N THR A 70 12.55 2.17 7.32
CA THR A 70 13.88 1.57 7.14
C THR A 70 14.46 1.87 5.76
N VAL A 71 13.64 1.85 4.70
CA VAL A 71 14.08 2.29 3.35
C VAL A 71 14.55 3.74 3.37
N GLU A 72 13.80 4.64 3.99
CA GLU A 72 14.15 6.06 4.09
C GLU A 72 15.46 6.26 4.85
N LYS A 73 15.63 5.58 5.99
CA LYS A 73 16.85 5.62 6.78
C LYS A 73 18.07 5.16 5.97
N VAL A 74 17.98 4.00 5.30
CA VAL A 74 19.09 3.46 4.49
C VAL A 74 19.44 4.39 3.33
N LEU A 75 18.45 5.00 2.68
CA LEU A 75 18.71 5.96 1.60
C LEU A 75 19.44 7.22 2.09
N ILE A 76 19.12 7.70 3.29
CA ILE A 76 19.79 8.86 3.91
C ILE A 76 21.22 8.49 4.32
N GLU A 77 21.41 7.35 4.99
CA GLU A 77 22.72 6.88 5.47
C GLU A 77 23.71 6.63 4.32
N ASN A 78 23.23 6.20 3.15
CA ASN A 78 24.05 6.03 1.96
C ASN A 78 24.30 7.34 1.18
N GLY A 79 23.98 8.51 1.75
CA GLY A 79 24.20 9.81 1.12
C GLY A 79 23.27 10.10 -0.06
N ARG A 80 22.20 9.32 -0.26
CA ARG A 80 21.24 9.46 -1.36
C ARG A 80 20.05 10.33 -1.00
N ALA A 81 20.30 11.47 -0.35
CA ALA A 81 19.27 12.37 0.17
C ALA A 81 18.24 12.81 -0.89
N LYS A 82 18.68 13.03 -2.14
CA LYS A 82 17.77 13.36 -3.26
C LYS A 82 16.77 12.22 -3.54
N THR A 83 17.27 10.98 -3.55
CA THR A 83 16.42 9.78 -3.79
C THR A 83 15.48 9.56 -2.63
N ALA A 84 15.96 9.71 -1.38
CA ALA A 84 15.13 9.64 -0.18
C ALA A 84 13.98 10.66 -0.23
N LYS A 85 14.28 11.91 -0.59
CA LYS A 85 13.26 12.97 -0.72
C LYS A 85 12.21 12.62 -1.77
N ALA A 86 12.63 12.14 -2.94
CA ALA A 86 11.71 11.72 -3.99
C ALA A 86 10.83 10.54 -3.55
N TYR A 87 11.41 9.59 -2.80
CA TYR A 87 10.68 8.46 -2.22
C TYR A 87 9.62 8.93 -1.21
N ILE A 88 9.98 9.82 -0.28
CA ILE A 88 9.07 10.39 0.72
C ILE A 88 7.92 11.14 0.04
N LEU A 89 8.22 11.97 -0.96
CA LEU A 89 7.20 12.72 -1.70
C LEU A 89 6.23 11.77 -2.43
N TYR A 90 6.75 10.72 -3.05
CA TYR A 90 5.93 9.70 -3.69
C TYR A 90 5.04 8.95 -2.67
N ARG A 91 5.56 8.66 -1.47
CA ARG A 91 4.80 8.03 -0.37
C ARG A 91 3.64 8.90 0.07
N ASP A 92 3.89 10.20 0.26
CA ASP A 92 2.90 11.20 0.67
C ASP A 92 1.79 11.35 -0.38
N GLU A 93 2.17 11.51 -1.65
CA GLU A 93 1.23 11.58 -2.76
C GLU A 93 0.33 10.32 -2.84
N ARG A 94 0.90 9.13 -2.64
CA ARG A 94 0.12 7.89 -2.60
C ARG A 94 -0.76 7.77 -1.35
N ALA A 95 -0.37 8.37 -0.22
CA ALA A 95 -1.22 8.46 0.96
C ALA A 95 -2.42 9.37 0.71
N ARG A 96 -2.19 10.56 0.13
CA ARG A 96 -3.24 11.50 -0.27
C ARG A 96 -4.22 10.89 -1.27
N GLN A 97 -3.74 10.24 -2.34
CA GLN A 97 -4.60 9.55 -3.30
C GLN A 97 -5.49 8.47 -2.66
N ARG A 98 -5.00 7.79 -1.61
CA ARG A 98 -5.82 6.83 -0.87
C ARG A 98 -6.89 7.51 -0.02
N GLN A 99 -6.57 8.61 0.64
CA GLN A 99 -7.55 9.40 1.40
C GLN A 99 -8.65 9.95 0.48
N GLU A 100 -8.29 10.49 -0.69
CA GLU A 100 -9.24 10.98 -1.67
C GLU A 100 -10.14 9.87 -2.25
N ARG A 101 -9.60 8.64 -2.41
CA ARG A 101 -10.41 7.47 -2.79
C ARG A 101 -11.36 7.04 -1.68
N ALA A 102 -10.88 7.03 -0.43
CA ALA A 102 -11.71 6.71 0.73
C ALA A 102 -12.85 7.72 0.92
N GLN A 103 -12.58 9.01 0.73
CA GLN A 103 -13.60 10.06 0.74
C GLN A 103 -14.60 9.88 -0.40
N ARG A 104 -14.13 9.62 -1.63
CA ARG A 104 -15.02 9.33 -2.76
C ARG A 104 -15.90 8.10 -2.55
N SER A 105 -15.40 7.06 -1.88
CA SER A 105 -16.24 5.90 -1.53
C SER A 105 -17.28 6.19 -0.44
N LEU A 106 -17.07 7.23 0.39
CA LEU A 106 -18.05 7.66 1.39
C LEU A 106 -19.20 8.47 0.76
N HIS A 107 -18.95 9.20 -0.33
CA HIS A 107 -20.01 9.77 -1.15
C HIS A 107 -20.66 8.68 -2.02
N LEU A 108 -21.48 7.82 -1.40
CA LEU A 108 -22.41 6.98 -2.16
C LEU A 108 -23.35 7.91 -2.94
N SER A 109 -23.21 7.89 -4.26
CA SER A 109 -24.12 8.42 -5.28
C SER A 109 -25.27 9.27 -4.72
N GLU A 110 -25.10 10.60 -4.68
CA GLU A 110 -26.18 11.54 -4.37
C GLU A 110 -27.38 11.40 -5.34
N ASN A 111 -27.17 10.72 -6.47
CA ASN A 111 -28.13 10.50 -7.54
C ASN A 111 -28.86 9.15 -7.48
N VAL A 112 -28.81 8.39 -6.37
CA VAL A 112 -29.67 7.20 -6.23
C VAL A 112 -31.11 7.67 -5.98
N PRO A 113 -32.08 7.36 -6.86
CA PRO A 113 -33.46 7.81 -6.69
C PRO A 113 -34.18 6.90 -5.69
N TRP A 114 -33.89 7.06 -4.40
CA TRP A 114 -34.41 6.21 -3.31
C TRP A 114 -35.93 6.09 -3.31
N ARG A 115 -36.66 7.17 -3.63
CA ARG A 115 -38.12 7.14 -3.77
C ARG A 115 -38.58 6.12 -4.81
N LYS A 116 -37.99 6.14 -6.02
CA LYS A 116 -38.36 5.22 -7.11
C LYS A 116 -37.96 3.79 -6.78
N LEU A 117 -36.78 3.58 -6.19
CA LEU A 117 -36.35 2.25 -5.78
C LEU A 117 -37.28 1.65 -4.73
N TRP A 118 -37.74 2.48 -3.79
CA TRP A 118 -38.72 2.07 -2.78
C TRP A 118 -40.08 1.77 -3.45
N GLU A 119 -40.61 2.65 -4.31
CA GLU A 119 -41.85 2.36 -5.04
C GLU A 119 -41.81 1.01 -5.80
N VAL A 120 -40.69 0.72 -6.47
CA VAL A 120 -40.49 -0.55 -7.18
C VAL A 120 -40.37 -1.74 -6.23
N LEU A 121 -39.62 -1.60 -5.13
CA LEU A 121 -39.49 -2.66 -4.12
C LEU A 121 -40.84 -2.97 -3.47
N ASN A 122 -41.65 -1.96 -3.15
CA ASN A 122 -42.97 -2.16 -2.57
C ASN A 122 -43.89 -2.89 -3.54
N TRP A 123 -43.91 -2.44 -4.80
CA TRP A 123 -44.68 -3.10 -5.85
C TRP A 123 -44.29 -4.57 -5.99
N SER A 124 -43.00 -4.90 -5.98
CA SER A 124 -42.53 -6.29 -6.04
C SER A 124 -42.94 -7.13 -4.83
N VAL A 125 -43.00 -6.53 -3.63
CA VAL A 125 -43.50 -7.22 -2.44
C VAL A 125 -45.01 -7.44 -2.53
N ASP A 126 -45.77 -6.41 -2.90
CA ASP A 126 -47.24 -6.47 -3.04
C ASP A 126 -47.70 -7.49 -4.10
N HIS A 127 -46.82 -7.87 -5.03
CA HIS A 127 -47.11 -8.82 -6.12
C HIS A 127 -46.40 -10.18 -5.94
N ASP A 128 -45.79 -10.45 -4.78
CA ASP A 128 -45.02 -11.68 -4.51
C ASP A 128 -43.91 -11.97 -5.55
N LEU A 129 -43.35 -10.92 -6.16
CA LEU A 129 -42.26 -10.98 -7.16
C LEU A 129 -40.87 -10.83 -6.54
N HIS A 130 -40.78 -10.88 -5.22
CA HIS A 130 -39.54 -10.67 -4.46
C HIS A 130 -38.80 -11.98 -4.15
N THR A 131 -39.38 -13.15 -4.45
CA THR A 131 -38.77 -14.47 -4.29
C THR A 131 -38.88 -15.29 -5.57
N VAL A 132 -37.91 -16.19 -5.79
CA VAL A 132 -37.92 -17.17 -6.89
C VAL A 132 -38.32 -18.58 -6.44
N GLU A 133 -38.49 -18.75 -5.13
CA GLU A 133 -38.99 -20.00 -4.54
C GLU A 133 -40.52 -19.96 -4.57
N ARG A 134 -41.10 -20.98 -5.21
CA ARG A 134 -42.53 -21.16 -5.44
C ARG A 134 -42.98 -22.48 -4.85
#